data_AF-A0A963T3W1-F1
#
_entry.id   AF-A0A963T3W1-F1
#
_cell.length_a   1.000
_cell.length_b   1.000
_cell.length_c   1.000
_cell.angle_alpha   90.00
_cell.angle_beta   90.00
_cell.angle_gamma   90.00
#
_symmetry.space_group_name_H-M   'P 1'
#
loop_
_entity.id
_entity.type
_entity.pdbx_description
1 polymer ?
#
loop_
_entity_poly.entity_id
_entity_poly.type
_entity_poly.pdbx_seq_one_letter_code
_entity_poly.pdbx_strand_id
1 'polypeptide(L)'
;MVFSKKSGLFLAASSGAILLSMPAIAQETGAETPASGSRSVLADEVVVTATRREESVQDVGISVAAFSGEQLTTLGVETAGDITQITPNVEIVRSYASPGFNTQITIRGVGQPDFQDTTEAVVTTYVDEFYMVGAGQSDFMVFDTQRAEVARGPQGTVQG
;
A
#
# COMPACT_ATOMS: atom_id res chain seq x y z
N MET A 1 66.30 -31.00 -5.50
CA MET A 1 65.80 -29.65 -5.85
C MET A 1 65.47 -28.95 -4.54
N VAL A 2 66.36 -28.10 -4.02
CA VAL A 2 66.13 -27.34 -2.78
C VAL A 2 66.74 -25.96 -2.95
N PHE A 3 65.89 -24.94 -2.79
CA PHE A 3 66.22 -23.52 -2.93
C PHE A 3 66.77 -22.93 -1.63
N SER A 4 67.65 -21.96 -1.80
CA SER A 4 68.22 -21.05 -0.79
C SER A 4 67.34 -19.81 -0.60
N LYS A 5 67.21 -19.31 0.64
CA LYS A 5 67.53 -17.91 1.00
C LYS A 5 67.43 -17.63 2.52
N LYS A 6 68.03 -16.50 2.89
CA LYS A 6 68.63 -16.11 4.17
C LYS A 6 67.68 -15.37 5.13
N SER A 7 68.19 -15.18 6.35
CA SER A 7 68.28 -13.94 7.17
C SER A 7 67.18 -13.52 8.17
N GLY A 8 67.62 -13.44 9.44
CA GLY A 8 67.32 -12.40 10.44
C GLY A 8 65.93 -12.44 11.10
N LEU A 9 65.65 -11.88 12.27
CA LEU A 9 66.38 -11.25 13.37
C LEU A 9 65.29 -10.86 14.41
N PHE A 10 65.69 -10.68 15.67
CA PHE A 10 65.03 -9.96 16.76
C PHE A 10 64.12 -10.69 17.78
N LEU A 11 64.73 -10.70 18.97
CA LEU A 11 64.26 -10.80 20.35
C LEU A 11 63.41 -9.59 20.77
N ALA A 12 62.33 -9.80 21.56
CA ALA A 12 61.87 -8.95 22.68
C ALA A 12 60.52 -9.50 23.19
N ALA A 13 60.46 -10.19 24.32
CA ALA A 13 60.35 -9.65 25.69
C ALA A 13 58.98 -9.00 25.99
N SER A 14 58.17 -9.77 26.71
CA SER A 14 56.86 -9.48 27.29
C SER A 14 56.90 -8.42 28.40
N SER A 15 55.88 -7.56 28.48
CA SER A 15 55.47 -6.90 29.73
C SER A 15 53.98 -6.58 29.70
N GLY A 16 53.26 -7.07 30.71
CA GLY A 16 51.81 -7.01 30.84
C GLY A 16 51.29 -5.63 31.19
N ALA A 17 50.17 -5.26 30.56
CA ALA A 17 49.42 -4.06 30.89
C ALA A 17 48.27 -4.42 31.85
N ILE A 18 48.36 -3.89 33.07
CA ILE A 18 47.27 -3.90 34.06
C ILE A 18 46.27 -2.81 33.65
N LEU A 19 45.06 -3.21 33.27
CA LEU A 19 43.97 -2.29 32.97
C LEU A 19 43.34 -1.80 34.28
N LEU A 20 43.59 -0.53 34.64
CA LEU A 20 42.88 0.15 35.72
C LEU A 20 41.45 0.45 35.27
N SER A 21 40.48 -0.11 35.99
CA SER A 21 39.05 0.15 35.80
C SER A 21 38.70 1.55 36.31
N MET A 22 38.32 2.45 35.40
CA MET A 22 37.81 3.79 35.75
C MET A 22 36.32 3.71 36.11
N PRO A 23 35.86 4.38 37.19
CA PRO A 23 34.43 4.45 37.49
C PRO A 23 33.73 5.36 36.47
N ALA A 24 32.62 4.89 35.92
CA ALA A 24 31.77 5.68 35.04
C ALA A 24 31.04 6.75 35.86
N ILE A 25 31.28 8.03 35.56
CA ILE A 25 30.40 9.13 36.01
C ILE A 25 29.20 9.16 35.07
N ALA A 26 28.01 8.89 35.60
CA ALA A 26 26.74 9.06 34.89
C ALA A 26 26.50 10.56 34.68
N GLN A 27 26.54 11.02 33.43
CA GLN A 27 26.15 12.37 33.05
C GLN A 27 24.62 12.41 32.96
N GLU A 28 23.98 13.22 33.82
CA GLU A 28 22.58 13.59 33.63
C GLU A 28 22.46 14.37 32.32
N THR A 29 22.01 13.70 31.26
CA THR A 29 21.48 14.38 30.08
C THR A 29 20.14 14.96 30.48
N GLY A 30 20.14 16.26 30.79
CA GLY A 30 18.91 17.04 30.92
C GLY A 30 18.03 16.82 29.69
N ALA A 31 16.79 16.41 29.93
CA ALA A 31 15.80 16.18 28.90
C ALA A 31 15.44 17.52 28.22
N GLU A 32 16.18 17.86 27.17
CA GLU A 32 15.71 18.80 26.16
C GLU A 32 14.48 18.17 25.51
N THR A 33 13.32 18.77 25.78
CA THR A 33 12.07 18.46 25.10
C THR A 33 12.32 18.64 23.61
N PRO A 34 12.24 17.59 22.76
CA PRO A 34 12.38 17.79 21.34
C PRO A 34 11.18 18.60 20.87
N ALA A 35 11.48 19.80 20.37
CA ALA A 35 10.53 20.66 19.70
C ALA A 35 9.75 19.83 18.67
N SER A 36 8.42 19.88 18.78
CA SER A 36 7.47 19.36 17.79
C SER A 36 7.73 20.06 16.46
N GLY A 37 8.59 19.47 15.64
CA GLY A 37 9.11 20.09 14.42
C GLY A 37 9.65 19.06 13.44
N SER A 38 8.89 18.01 13.17
CA SER A 38 8.93 17.25 11.91
C SER A 38 7.77 16.26 11.93
N ARG A 39 6.57 16.73 11.54
CA ARG A 39 5.51 15.80 11.15
C ARG A 39 5.96 15.26 9.79
N SER A 40 6.53 14.06 9.85
CA SER A 40 6.96 13.27 8.71
C SER A 40 5.91 13.32 7.60
N VAL A 41 6.32 13.80 6.42
CA VAL A 41 5.56 13.70 5.15
C VAL A 41 5.33 12.22 4.74
N LEU A 42 5.84 11.25 5.52
CA LEU A 42 5.67 9.81 5.29
C LEU A 42 4.55 9.19 6.13
N ALA A 43 3.77 9.97 6.88
CA ALA A 43 2.71 9.48 7.76
C ALA A 43 1.43 10.30 7.64
N ASP A 44 1.07 10.70 6.41
CA ASP A 44 -0.32 11.07 6.16
C ASP A 44 -1.17 9.80 6.36
N GLU A 45 -1.92 9.79 7.44
CA GLU A 45 -2.88 8.73 7.76
C GLU A 45 -3.85 8.61 6.60
N VAL A 46 -3.75 7.51 5.84
CA VAL A 46 -4.67 7.25 4.73
C VAL A 46 -5.98 6.76 5.33
N VAL A 47 -6.93 7.68 5.45
CA VAL A 47 -8.29 7.38 5.90
C VAL A 47 -9.08 6.77 4.75
N VAL A 48 -9.72 5.63 5.03
CA VAL A 48 -10.59 4.91 4.09
C VAL A 48 -12.01 4.85 4.64
N THR A 49 -12.97 4.67 3.74
CA THR A 49 -14.41 4.56 4.02
C THR A 49 -15.01 3.24 3.55
N ALA A 50 -14.17 2.30 3.11
CA ALA A 50 -14.54 0.96 2.67
C ALA A 50 -15.45 0.17 3.64
N THR A 51 -15.46 0.49 4.94
CA THR A 51 -16.31 -0.11 5.98
C THR A 51 -17.49 0.79 6.42
N ARG A 52 -17.82 1.83 5.64
CA ARG A 52 -18.76 2.92 6.00
C ARG A 52 -18.38 3.68 7.28
N ARG A 53 -17.10 3.63 7.66
CA ARG A 53 -16.51 4.44 8.73
C ARG A 53 -15.16 4.94 8.27
N GLU A 54 -14.81 6.14 8.67
CA GLU A 54 -13.47 6.69 8.49
C GLU A 54 -12.51 5.95 9.41
N GLU A 55 -11.62 5.16 8.82
CA GLU A 55 -10.61 4.37 9.54
C GLU A 55 -9.27 4.46 8.80
N SER A 56 -8.16 4.45 9.55
CA SER A 56 -6.83 4.34 8.95
C SER A 56 -6.69 3.03 8.17
N VAL A 57 -6.05 3.08 7.00
CA VAL A 57 -5.75 1.89 6.19
C VAL A 57 -4.89 0.85 6.95
N GLN A 58 -4.19 1.26 8.00
CA GLN A 58 -3.39 0.38 8.86
C GLN A 58 -4.23 -0.37 9.91
N ASP A 59 -5.38 0.19 10.28
CA ASP A 59 -6.24 -0.33 11.35
C ASP A 59 -7.48 -1.07 10.80
N VAL A 60 -7.82 -0.85 9.53
CA VAL A 60 -8.97 -1.48 8.88
C VAL A 60 -8.79 -3.00 8.76
N GLY A 61 -9.75 -3.76 9.27
CA GLY A 61 -9.72 -5.23 9.31
C GLY A 61 -9.95 -5.95 7.97
N ILE A 62 -9.94 -5.22 6.86
CA ILE A 62 -10.16 -5.73 5.49
C ILE A 62 -9.00 -5.33 4.58
N SER A 63 -8.81 -6.08 3.49
CA SER A 63 -7.73 -5.78 2.54
C SER A 63 -8.14 -4.62 1.62
N VAL A 64 -7.73 -3.40 1.97
CA VAL A 64 -8.03 -2.20 1.19
C VAL A 64 -6.78 -1.74 0.42
N ALA A 65 -6.99 -1.27 -0.81
CA ALA A 65 -6.03 -0.42 -1.51
C ALA A 65 -6.68 0.96 -1.65
N ALA A 66 -5.93 2.03 -1.37
CA ALA A 66 -6.42 3.40 -1.45
C ALA A 66 -5.43 4.26 -2.21
N PHE A 67 -5.95 5.12 -3.08
CA PHE A 67 -5.17 5.98 -3.98
C PHE A 67 -5.71 7.40 -3.87
N SER A 68 -4.82 8.39 -3.70
CA SER A 68 -5.22 9.80 -3.74
C SER A 68 -5.48 10.26 -5.18
N GLY A 69 -6.26 11.32 -5.37
CA GLY A 69 -6.52 11.90 -6.69
C GLY A 69 -5.24 12.31 -7.45
N GLU A 70 -4.22 12.79 -6.73
CA GLU A 70 -2.90 13.09 -7.30
C GLU A 70 -2.18 11.82 -7.78
N GLN A 71 -2.26 10.71 -7.03
CA GLN A 71 -1.71 9.43 -7.45
C GLN A 71 -2.43 8.90 -8.69
N LEU A 72 -3.76 8.97 -8.71
CA LEU A 72 -4.56 8.55 -9.87
C LEU A 72 -4.18 9.35 -11.12
N THR A 73 -4.02 10.66 -10.98
CA THR A 73 -3.56 11.55 -12.08
C THR A 73 -2.15 11.19 -12.54
N THR A 74 -1.22 10.98 -11.60
CA THR A 74 0.18 10.67 -11.91
C THR A 74 0.34 9.31 -12.59
N LEU A 75 -0.51 8.34 -12.22
CA LEU A 75 -0.51 6.99 -12.79
C LEU A 75 -1.30 6.90 -14.10
N GLY A 76 -1.93 7.99 -14.56
CA GLY A 76 -2.72 8.02 -15.78
C GLY A 76 -4.00 7.19 -15.70
N VAL A 77 -4.61 7.12 -14.51
CA VAL A 77 -5.91 6.46 -14.32
C VAL A 77 -7.00 7.41 -14.83
N GLU A 78 -7.59 7.09 -15.99
CA GLU A 78 -8.60 7.94 -16.64
C GLU A 78 -10.01 7.47 -16.33
N THR A 79 -10.20 6.16 -16.21
CA THR A 79 -11.49 5.52 -15.91
C THR A 79 -11.43 4.70 -14.62
N ALA A 80 -12.60 4.43 -14.00
CA ALA A 80 -12.65 3.58 -12.82
C ALA A 80 -12.12 2.15 -13.11
N GLY A 81 -12.23 1.67 -14.35
CA GLY A 81 -11.67 0.41 -14.80
C GLY A 81 -10.14 0.39 -14.84
N ASP A 82 -9.48 1.54 -14.95
CA ASP A 82 -8.00 1.59 -14.97
C ASP A 82 -7.39 1.31 -13.59
N ILE A 83 -8.19 1.40 -12.52
CA ILE A 83 -7.75 1.04 -11.17
C ILE A 83 -7.31 -0.41 -11.07
N THR A 84 -7.84 -1.29 -11.93
CA THR A 84 -7.45 -2.71 -11.94
C THR A 84 -6.01 -2.90 -12.44
N GLN A 85 -5.46 -1.95 -13.19
CA GLN A 85 -4.09 -2.01 -13.69
C GLN A 85 -3.05 -1.78 -12.57
N ILE A 86 -3.44 -1.04 -11.53
CA ILE A 86 -2.58 -0.66 -10.40
C ILE A 86 -2.93 -1.37 -9.09
N THR A 87 -4.00 -2.17 -9.09
CA THR A 87 -4.47 -2.89 -7.89
C THR A 87 -4.27 -4.40 -8.03
N PRO A 88 -3.46 -5.04 -7.16
CA PRO A 88 -3.24 -6.47 -7.23
C PRO A 88 -4.49 -7.31 -6.93
N ASN A 89 -4.65 -8.40 -7.67
CA ASN A 89 -5.79 -9.33 -7.59
C ASN A 89 -7.14 -8.66 -7.92
N VAL A 90 -7.10 -7.67 -8.80
CA VAL A 90 -8.28 -7.04 -9.38
C VAL A 90 -8.12 -7.12 -10.89
N GLU A 91 -9.11 -7.66 -11.57
CA GLU A 91 -9.08 -7.84 -13.02
C GLU A 91 -10.33 -7.24 -13.63
N ILE A 92 -10.21 -6.83 -14.89
CA ILE A 92 -11.31 -6.26 -15.65
C ILE A 92 -11.57 -7.13 -16.88
N VAL A 93 -12.82 -7.57 -17.03
CA VAL A 93 -13.28 -8.36 -18.18
C VAL A 93 -14.19 -7.46 -19.00
N ARG A 94 -13.80 -7.20 -20.24
CA ARG A 94 -14.56 -6.35 -21.18
C ARG A 94 -15.15 -7.20 -22.29
N SER A 95 -16.43 -7.00 -22.58
CA SER A 95 -17.05 -7.63 -23.75
C SER A 95 -16.59 -6.95 -25.04
N TYR A 96 -16.02 -7.73 -25.94
CA TYR A 96 -15.62 -7.24 -27.28
C TYR A 96 -16.81 -6.80 -28.14
N ALA A 97 -18.02 -7.27 -27.84
CA ALA A 97 -19.21 -6.97 -28.63
C ALA A 97 -19.79 -5.57 -28.36
N SER A 98 -19.48 -4.96 -27.20
CA SER A 98 -19.91 -3.60 -26.87
C SER A 98 -18.91 -2.96 -25.90
N PRO A 99 -17.77 -2.45 -26.41
CA PRO A 99 -16.77 -1.75 -25.60
C PRO A 99 -17.41 -0.57 -24.85
N GLY A 100 -17.10 -0.41 -23.56
CA GLY A 100 -17.57 0.70 -22.74
C GLY A 100 -18.94 0.51 -22.06
N PHE A 101 -19.70 -0.52 -22.42
CA PHE A 101 -21.02 -0.79 -21.83
C PHE A 101 -21.13 -2.14 -21.12
N ASN A 102 -20.12 -3.00 -21.25
CA ASN A 102 -20.13 -4.37 -20.74
C ASN A 102 -18.76 -4.70 -20.15
N THR A 103 -18.51 -4.13 -18.98
CA THR A 103 -17.25 -4.21 -18.26
C THR A 103 -17.52 -4.76 -16.87
N GLN A 104 -16.82 -5.83 -16.51
CA GLN A 104 -16.96 -6.50 -15.22
C GLN A 104 -15.64 -6.50 -14.48
N ILE A 105 -15.67 -6.05 -13.22
CA ILE A 105 -14.52 -6.16 -12.33
C ILE A 105 -14.62 -7.49 -11.58
N THR A 106 -13.50 -8.19 -11.50
CA THR A 106 -13.35 -9.36 -10.63
C THR A 106 -12.29 -9.07 -9.57
N ILE A 107 -12.50 -9.55 -8.35
CA ILE A 107 -11.55 -9.41 -7.25
C ILE A 107 -11.22 -10.81 -6.75
N ARG A 108 -9.94 -11.18 -6.77
CA ARG A 108 -9.45 -12.54 -6.42
C ARG A 108 -10.18 -13.64 -7.20
N GLY A 109 -10.46 -13.40 -8.48
CA GLY A 109 -11.17 -14.33 -9.37
C GLY A 109 -12.68 -14.44 -9.13
N VAL A 110 -13.24 -13.62 -8.24
CA VAL A 110 -14.67 -13.57 -7.95
C VAL A 110 -15.27 -12.37 -8.69
N GLY A 111 -16.25 -12.63 -9.55
CA GLY A 111 -16.97 -11.60 -10.31
C GLY A 111 -18.17 -12.20 -11.05
N GLN A 112 -18.91 -11.36 -11.77
CA GLN A 112 -20.07 -11.78 -12.55
C GLN A 112 -19.63 -12.47 -13.86
N PRO A 113 -20.19 -13.65 -14.21
CA PRO A 113 -19.82 -14.37 -15.43
C PRO A 113 -20.51 -13.83 -16.70
N ASP A 114 -21.57 -13.03 -16.56
CA ASP A 114 -22.33 -12.45 -17.66
C ASP A 114 -22.42 -10.92 -17.55
N PHE A 115 -22.89 -10.28 -18.62
CA PHE A 115 -23.04 -8.82 -18.72
C PHE A 115 -24.52 -8.40 -18.69
N GLN A 116 -25.38 -9.18 -18.03
CA GLN A 116 -26.80 -8.85 -17.97
C GLN A 116 -27.08 -7.84 -16.85
N ASP A 117 -27.72 -6.72 -17.19
CA ASP A 117 -28.11 -5.69 -16.22
C ASP A 117 -29.17 -6.14 -15.22
N THR A 118 -29.83 -7.27 -15.48
CA THR A 118 -30.85 -7.84 -14.58
C THR A 118 -30.26 -8.63 -13.41
N THR A 119 -28.94 -8.83 -13.39
CA THR A 119 -28.25 -9.60 -12.35
C THR A 119 -27.37 -8.67 -11.53
N GLU A 120 -27.49 -8.73 -10.21
CA GLU A 120 -26.65 -7.97 -9.29
C GLU A 120 -25.18 -8.40 -9.42
N ALA A 121 -24.28 -7.43 -9.48
CA ALA A 121 -22.85 -7.69 -9.64
C ALA A 121 -22.21 -8.15 -8.32
N VAL A 122 -21.42 -9.23 -8.38
CA VAL A 122 -20.69 -9.75 -7.21
C VAL A 122 -19.64 -8.76 -6.69
N VAL A 123 -19.08 -7.95 -7.58
CA VAL A 123 -18.23 -6.81 -7.26
C VAL A 123 -19.00 -5.55 -7.62
N THR A 124 -19.11 -4.63 -6.68
CA THR A 124 -19.89 -3.41 -6.83
C THR A 124 -18.99 -2.18 -6.85
N THR A 125 -19.36 -1.19 -7.66
CA THR A 125 -18.73 0.13 -7.66
C THR A 125 -19.65 1.15 -6.98
N TYR A 126 -19.05 2.01 -6.15
CA TYR A 126 -19.74 3.12 -5.50
C TYR A 126 -19.09 4.43 -5.93
N VAL A 127 -19.91 5.47 -6.10
CA VAL A 127 -19.48 6.86 -6.28
C VAL A 127 -20.14 7.66 -5.18
N ASP A 128 -19.36 8.31 -4.33
CA ASP A 128 -19.86 9.06 -3.15
C ASP A 128 -20.88 8.26 -2.33
N GLU A 129 -20.57 6.99 -2.06
CA GLU A 129 -21.43 6.04 -1.31
C GLU A 129 -22.72 5.62 -2.03
N PHE A 130 -22.98 6.11 -3.25
CA PHE A 130 -24.10 5.65 -4.08
C PHE A 130 -23.71 4.43 -4.92
N TYR A 131 -24.57 3.41 -4.85
CA TYR A 131 -24.44 2.19 -5.64
C TYR A 131 -24.62 2.47 -7.14
N MET A 132 -23.63 2.09 -7.95
CA MET A 132 -23.73 2.15 -9.40
C MET A 132 -24.42 0.88 -9.94
N VAL A 133 -25.60 1.04 -10.53
CA VAL A 133 -26.41 -0.08 -11.04
C VAL A 133 -25.96 -0.51 -12.43
N GLY A 134 -25.67 -1.80 -12.60
CA GLY A 134 -25.52 -2.45 -13.91
C GLY A 134 -24.10 -2.89 -14.25
N ALA A 135 -24.04 -3.93 -15.09
CA ALA A 135 -22.81 -4.52 -15.58
C ALA A 135 -22.20 -3.60 -16.64
N GLY A 136 -21.15 -2.85 -16.32
CA GLY A 136 -20.52 -1.91 -17.27
C GLY A 136 -20.41 -0.48 -16.79
N GLN A 137 -20.93 -0.16 -15.59
CA GLN A 137 -20.73 1.16 -14.97
C GLN A 137 -19.35 1.34 -14.34
N SER A 138 -18.31 0.64 -14.81
CA SER A 138 -16.93 0.82 -14.33
C SER A 138 -16.06 1.59 -15.33
N ASP A 139 -16.55 1.96 -16.51
CA ASP A 139 -15.80 2.75 -17.50
C ASP A 139 -16.11 4.27 -17.42
N PHE A 140 -16.66 4.76 -16.29
CA PHE A 140 -16.82 6.21 -16.09
C PHE A 140 -15.47 6.88 -15.80
N MET A 141 -15.38 8.17 -16.16
CA MET A 141 -14.18 8.97 -15.93
C MET A 141 -14.00 9.27 -14.44
N VAL A 142 -12.77 9.11 -13.93
CA VAL A 142 -12.41 9.41 -12.52
C VAL A 142 -11.81 10.81 -12.36
N PHE A 143 -12.12 11.73 -13.27
CA PHE A 143 -11.67 13.12 -13.18
C PHE A 143 -12.22 13.81 -11.92
N ASP A 144 -11.42 14.68 -11.30
CA ASP A 144 -11.79 15.46 -10.10
C ASP A 144 -12.19 14.60 -8.88
N THR A 145 -11.70 13.36 -8.80
CA THR A 145 -11.92 12.48 -7.65
C THR A 145 -10.87 12.71 -6.58
N GLN A 146 -11.29 12.87 -5.32
CA GLN A 146 -10.37 13.07 -4.20
C GLN A 146 -9.56 11.80 -3.86
N ARG A 147 -10.21 10.63 -3.91
CA ARG A 147 -9.60 9.33 -3.62
C ARG A 147 -10.37 8.20 -4.29
N ALA A 148 -9.69 7.10 -4.58
CA ALA A 148 -10.32 5.84 -4.94
C ALA A 148 -9.89 4.75 -3.94
N GLU A 149 -10.84 3.91 -3.56
CA GLU A 149 -10.64 2.82 -2.61
C GLU A 149 -11.12 1.50 -3.21
N VAL A 150 -10.34 0.45 -3.02
CA VAL A 150 -10.67 -0.91 -3.46
C VAL A 150 -10.65 -1.85 -2.27
N ALA A 151 -11.83 -2.23 -1.81
CA ALA A 151 -12.02 -3.20 -0.73
C ALA A 151 -12.04 -4.62 -1.29
N ARG A 152 -11.08 -5.47 -0.89
CA ARG A 152 -10.90 -6.82 -1.43
C ARG A 152 -11.34 -7.89 -0.44
N GLY A 153 -12.32 -8.68 -0.86
CA GLY A 153 -12.88 -9.79 -0.09
C GLY A 153 -14.35 -9.58 0.25
N PRO A 154 -15.02 -10.59 0.85
CA PRO A 154 -16.43 -10.49 1.21
C PRO A 154 -16.66 -9.37 2.24
N GLN A 155 -17.57 -8.45 1.93
CA GLN A 155 -17.82 -7.26 2.75
C GLN A 155 -19.04 -7.38 3.68
N GLY A 156 -19.60 -8.57 3.83
CA GLY A 156 -20.82 -8.77 4.64
C GLY A 156 -21.96 -7.84 4.23
N THR A 157 -22.83 -7.47 5.17
CA THR A 157 -23.98 -6.57 4.96
C THR A 157 -23.66 -5.10 5.12
N VAL A 158 -22.38 -4.69 5.14
CA VAL A 158 -21.99 -3.30 5.41
C VAL A 158 -22.38 -2.36 4.26
N GLN A 159 -22.75 -2.92 3.11
CA GLN A 159 -22.97 -2.22 1.85
C GLN A 159 -24.43 -2.22 1.37
N GLY A 160 -25.34 -2.86 2.11
CA GLY A 160 -26.78 -2.87 1.86
C GLY A 160 -27.51 -1.64 2.36
#